data_AF-A0A8B5Q560-F1
#
_entry.id   AF-A0A8B5Q560-F1
#
_cell.length_a   1.000
_cell.length_b   1.000
_cell.length_c   1.000
_cell.angle_alpha   90.00
_cell.angle_beta   90.00
_cell.angle_gamma   90.00
#
_symmetry.space_group_name_H-M   'P 1'
#
loop_
_entity.id
_entity.type
_entity.pdbx_description
1 polymer ?
#
loop_
_entity_poly.entity_id
_entity_poly.type
_entity_poly.pdbx_seq_one_letter_code
_entity_poly.pdbx_strand_id
1 'polypeptide(L)'
;MVSTDQGFFAIDQVEWNRVCDLGANAAISYLIIARGTGGDNRTSWWSVNSIEKYTSISRPRAVRAVNALIEAGRIARIRDGTYPQYDILPGASSSDRRELIWLPNSIVDGLCGEVPPVERLSQTQNIDAVRLFGNLYHAQNLRADRGIEWRVQNGLSEKFRREKIAEYGPYVLWGFQREGVSPPGAQVTFAKHHMAQPNLQPDQASARFWTAQRVLWDTGLAEFVTHLVTADSEEGDIVHPLPIDGAGEPAERQIAEAAKLAAQAMCPRWKDLDDFCTAVPILRHIVNVELVGIARLRYRPRTSATNAWLATAAECDRWAAAYHQIAEEVSEKAREFTKVAI
;
A
#
# COMPACT_ATOMS: atom_id res chain seq x y z
N MET A 1 -9.47 21.49 26.30
CA MET A 1 -10.24 21.08 25.11
C MET A 1 -9.74 19.70 24.71
N VAL A 2 -10.59 18.68 24.85
CA VAL A 2 -10.20 17.28 24.63
C VAL A 2 -9.84 17.10 23.16
N SER A 3 -8.55 16.86 22.86
CA SER A 3 -8.11 16.46 21.53
C SER A 3 -8.70 15.08 21.25
N THR A 4 -9.83 15.06 20.57
CA THR A 4 -10.46 13.87 19.99
C THR A 4 -9.78 13.59 18.65
N ASP A 5 -8.45 13.46 18.66
CA ASP A 5 -7.73 13.21 17.41
C ASP A 5 -7.96 11.76 16.99
N GLN A 6 -8.91 11.56 16.08
CA GLN A 6 -9.24 10.25 15.50
C GLN A 6 -8.04 9.65 14.74
N GLY A 7 -6.96 10.43 14.54
CA GLY A 7 -5.72 9.98 13.91
C GLY A 7 -5.83 9.89 12.39
N PHE A 8 -6.92 10.37 11.81
CA PHE A 8 -7.21 10.42 10.38
C PHE A 8 -8.14 11.60 10.05
N PHE A 9 -8.21 11.93 8.76
CA PHE A 9 -9.16 12.86 8.15
C PHE A 9 -9.72 12.27 6.86
N ALA A 10 -10.78 12.85 6.32
CA ALA A 10 -11.43 12.37 5.09
C ALA A 10 -11.47 13.42 3.99
N ILE A 11 -11.38 12.96 2.74
CA ILE A 11 -11.67 13.75 1.54
C ILE A 11 -12.61 13.00 0.61
N ASP A 12 -13.37 13.71 -0.20
CA ASP A 12 -14.21 13.09 -1.23
C ASP A 12 -13.35 12.62 -2.43
N GLN A 13 -13.61 11.40 -2.90
CA GLN A 13 -12.82 10.78 -3.97
C GLN A 13 -13.00 11.46 -5.34
N VAL A 14 -14.22 11.90 -5.67
CA VAL A 14 -14.49 12.59 -6.94
C VAL A 14 -13.80 13.95 -6.92
N GLU A 15 -13.93 14.67 -5.80
CA GLU A 15 -13.28 15.96 -5.63
C GLU A 15 -11.76 15.85 -5.60
N TRP A 16 -11.20 14.78 -5.02
CA TRP A 16 -9.75 14.55 -5.04
C TRP A 16 -9.18 14.55 -6.46
N ASN A 17 -9.83 13.83 -7.37
CA ASN A 17 -9.37 13.75 -8.76
C ASN A 17 -9.50 15.10 -9.48
N ARG A 18 -10.58 15.84 -9.23
CA ARG A 18 -10.80 17.20 -9.78
C ARG A 18 -9.81 18.23 -9.22
N VAL A 19 -9.47 18.12 -7.94
CA VAL A 19 -8.43 18.94 -7.31
C VAL A 19 -7.08 18.67 -7.94
N CYS A 20 -6.77 17.40 -8.26
CA CYS A 20 -5.53 17.05 -8.93
C CYS A 20 -5.42 17.66 -10.35
N ASP A 21 -6.54 17.93 -11.03
CA ASP A 21 -6.51 18.62 -12.35
C ASP A 21 -5.99 20.06 -12.24
N LEU A 22 -6.01 20.67 -11.05
CA LEU A 22 -5.46 22.00 -10.78
C LEU A 22 -3.94 21.99 -10.56
N GLY A 23 -3.31 20.81 -10.54
CA GLY A 23 -1.87 20.61 -10.40
C GLY A 23 -1.38 20.28 -8.98
N ALA A 24 -0.10 19.93 -8.87
CA ALA A 24 0.48 19.34 -7.65
C ALA A 24 0.37 20.24 -6.42
N ASN A 25 0.69 21.53 -6.55
CA ASN A 25 0.61 22.46 -5.41
C ASN A 25 -0.82 22.63 -4.88
N ALA A 26 -1.83 22.62 -5.77
CA ALA A 26 -3.24 22.70 -5.38
C ALA A 26 -3.67 21.41 -4.66
N ALA A 27 -3.30 20.24 -5.18
CA ALA A 27 -3.58 18.95 -4.56
C ALA A 27 -2.95 18.80 -3.17
N ILE A 28 -1.67 19.16 -3.03
CA ILE A 28 -0.98 19.13 -1.74
C ILE A 28 -1.59 20.15 -0.76
N SER A 29 -1.88 21.36 -1.22
CA SER A 29 -2.54 22.39 -0.39
C SER A 29 -3.91 21.93 0.10
N TYR A 30 -4.67 21.25 -0.75
CA TYR A 30 -5.96 20.68 -0.39
C TYR A 30 -5.85 19.61 0.70
N LEU A 31 -4.88 18.68 0.60
CA LEU A 31 -4.63 17.70 1.67
C LEU A 31 -4.28 18.35 3.01
N ILE A 32 -3.47 19.41 2.98
CA ILE A 32 -3.08 20.15 4.18
C ILE A 32 -4.30 20.84 4.80
N ILE A 33 -5.13 21.51 3.99
CA ILE A 33 -6.37 22.13 4.47
C ILE A 33 -7.32 21.06 5.03
N ALA A 34 -7.47 19.91 4.37
CA ALA A 34 -8.30 18.79 4.79
C ALA A 34 -7.83 18.17 6.11
N ARG A 35 -6.52 17.99 6.33
CA ARG A 35 -5.99 17.60 7.65
C ARG A 35 -6.48 18.61 8.72
N GLY A 36 -6.50 19.90 8.40
CA GLY A 36 -6.89 20.95 9.34
C GLY A 36 -8.35 20.95 9.79
N THR A 37 -9.19 20.03 9.29
CA THR A 37 -10.60 19.94 9.67
C THR A 37 -10.81 19.25 11.02
N GLY A 38 -11.95 19.52 11.65
CA GLY A 38 -12.41 18.79 12.83
C GLY A 38 -13.16 17.50 12.48
N GLY A 39 -13.95 16.98 13.43
CA GLY A 39 -14.75 15.77 13.22
C GLY A 39 -15.82 15.88 12.12
N ASP A 40 -16.12 17.09 11.65
CA ASP A 40 -17.00 17.33 10.51
C ASP A 40 -16.34 17.04 9.16
N ASN A 41 -15.00 16.88 9.11
CA ASN A 41 -14.19 16.72 7.89
C ASN A 41 -14.48 17.78 6.81
N ARG A 42 -14.85 18.99 7.23
CA ARG A 42 -15.27 20.07 6.32
C ARG A 42 -14.66 21.41 6.67
N THR A 43 -14.82 21.83 7.91
CA THR A 43 -14.41 23.17 8.33
C THR A 43 -12.96 23.16 8.79
N SER A 44 -12.10 23.88 8.09
CA SER A 44 -10.67 23.95 8.39
C SER A 44 -10.24 25.34 8.84
N TRP A 45 -9.38 25.37 9.86
CA TRP A 45 -8.67 26.57 10.32
C TRP A 45 -7.25 26.66 9.78
N TRP A 46 -6.84 25.69 8.97
CA TRP A 46 -5.51 25.66 8.40
C TRP A 46 -5.44 26.58 7.18
N SER A 47 -4.27 27.20 7.02
CA SER A 47 -4.10 28.32 6.09
C SER A 47 -2.84 28.16 5.25
N VAL A 48 -2.52 29.19 4.46
CA VAL A 48 -1.23 29.33 3.76
C VAL A 48 -0.04 29.11 4.71
N ASN A 49 -0.13 29.58 5.96
CA ASN A 49 0.93 29.34 6.95
C ASN A 49 1.09 27.84 7.28
N SER A 50 -0.01 27.09 7.32
CA SER A 50 0.05 25.63 7.51
C SER A 50 0.69 24.96 6.31
N ILE A 51 0.36 25.39 5.09
CA ILE A 51 0.95 24.85 3.86
C ILE A 51 2.47 25.05 3.87
N GLU A 52 2.94 26.26 4.16
CA GLU A 52 4.37 26.58 4.27
C GLU A 52 5.07 25.87 5.44
N LYS A 53 4.34 25.58 6.54
CA LYS A 53 4.90 24.84 7.68
C LYS A 53 5.11 23.36 7.36
N TYR A 54 4.15 22.72 6.72
CA TYR A 54 4.15 21.27 6.48
C TYR A 54 4.77 20.88 5.14
N THR A 55 5.09 21.86 4.30
CA THR A 55 5.74 21.63 3.01
C THR A 55 6.75 22.70 2.64
N SER A 56 7.63 22.40 1.69
CA SER A 56 8.54 23.37 1.06
C SER A 56 7.87 24.27 0.02
N ILE A 57 6.52 24.32 -0.03
CA ILE A 57 5.80 25.22 -0.94
C ILE A 57 5.92 26.65 -0.39
N SER A 58 6.60 27.51 -1.14
CA SER A 58 6.76 28.92 -0.76
C SER A 58 5.40 29.63 -0.62
N ARG A 59 5.31 30.57 0.32
CA ARG A 59 4.09 31.34 0.58
C ARG A 59 3.40 31.89 -0.69
N PRO A 60 4.08 32.51 -1.68
CA PRO A 60 3.41 32.98 -2.90
C PRO A 60 2.79 31.83 -3.73
N ARG A 61 3.43 30.66 -3.77
CA ARG A 61 2.89 29.48 -4.47
C ARG A 61 1.70 28.90 -3.72
N ALA A 62 1.77 28.83 -2.39
CA ALA A 62 0.67 28.39 -1.54
C ALA A 62 -0.56 29.32 -1.67
N VAL A 63 -0.37 30.64 -1.71
CA VAL A 63 -1.47 31.59 -1.97
C VAL A 63 -2.13 31.32 -3.31
N ARG A 64 -1.35 31.14 -4.38
CA ARG A 64 -1.89 30.81 -5.71
C ARG A 64 -2.65 29.48 -5.73
N ALA A 65 -2.13 28.47 -5.05
CA ALA A 65 -2.79 27.16 -4.94
C ALA A 65 -4.13 27.27 -4.21
N VAL A 66 -4.19 27.99 -3.08
CA VAL A 66 -5.43 28.23 -2.34
C VAL A 66 -6.44 29.01 -3.17
N ASN A 67 -6.01 30.05 -3.89
CA ASN A 67 -6.90 30.81 -4.76
C ASN A 67 -7.45 29.95 -5.91
N ALA A 68 -6.62 29.09 -6.53
CA ALA A 68 -7.08 28.16 -7.56
C ALA A 68 -8.14 27.18 -7.02
N LEU A 69 -8.00 26.70 -5.77
CA LEU A 69 -9.00 25.86 -5.13
C LEU A 69 -10.33 26.61 -4.89
N ILE A 70 -10.27 27.89 -4.53
CA ILE A 70 -11.45 28.75 -4.33
C ILE A 70 -12.15 29.04 -5.66
N GLU A 71 -11.39 29.48 -6.66
CA GLU A 71 -11.90 29.80 -8.01
C GLU A 71 -12.54 28.57 -8.67
N ALA A 72 -11.98 27.38 -8.45
CA ALA A 72 -12.52 26.12 -8.93
C ALA A 72 -13.70 25.57 -8.09
N GLY A 73 -14.12 26.28 -7.04
CA GLY A 73 -15.23 25.87 -6.18
C GLY A 73 -14.97 24.58 -5.40
N ARG A 74 -13.71 24.28 -5.06
CA ARG A 74 -13.31 23.10 -4.28
C ARG A 74 -13.29 23.41 -2.78
N ILE A 75 -12.97 24.65 -2.43
CA ILE A 75 -13.07 25.17 -1.06
C ILE A 75 -13.75 26.56 -1.10
N ALA A 76 -14.43 26.93 -0.03
CA ALA A 76 -14.95 28.29 0.17
C ALA A 76 -14.27 28.96 1.36
N ARG A 77 -13.94 30.25 1.25
CA ARG A 77 -13.47 31.04 2.40
C ARG A 77 -14.69 31.51 3.20
N ILE A 78 -14.83 31.00 4.43
CA ILE A 78 -15.90 31.39 5.35
C ILE A 78 -15.52 32.69 6.07
N ARG A 79 -14.26 32.80 6.48
CA ARG A 79 -13.72 33.93 7.23
C ARG A 79 -12.37 34.34 6.67
N ASP A 80 -12.15 35.65 6.57
CA ASP A 80 -10.88 36.25 6.15
C ASP A 80 -10.07 36.82 7.34
N GLY A 81 -8.87 37.31 7.06
CA GLY A 81 -7.96 37.94 8.00
C GLY A 81 -6.86 36.99 8.50
N THR A 82 -6.29 37.30 9.67
CA THR A 82 -5.12 36.59 10.23
C THR A 82 -5.39 35.10 10.52
N TYR A 83 -6.64 34.75 10.81
CA TYR A 83 -7.09 33.39 11.08
C TYR A 83 -8.21 33.04 10.11
N PRO A 84 -7.88 32.76 8.84
CA PRO A 84 -8.88 32.44 7.85
C PRO A 84 -9.50 31.07 8.16
N GLN A 85 -10.75 30.90 7.74
CA GLN A 85 -11.48 29.66 7.88
C GLN A 85 -12.00 29.24 6.52
N TYR A 86 -11.87 27.95 6.20
CA TYR A 86 -12.27 27.38 4.92
C TYR A 86 -13.33 26.28 5.12
N ASP A 87 -14.30 26.21 4.21
CA ASP A 87 -15.20 25.06 4.06
C ASP A 87 -14.72 24.22 2.88
N ILE A 88 -14.54 22.91 3.09
CA ILE A 88 -14.28 21.96 2.00
C ILE A 88 -15.62 21.61 1.36
N LEU A 89 -15.76 22.01 0.09
CA LEU A 89 -17.02 21.89 -0.60
C LEU A 89 -17.22 20.43 -1.06
N PRO A 90 -18.43 19.88 -0.89
CA PRO A 90 -18.70 18.54 -1.34
C PRO A 90 -18.80 18.52 -2.86
N GLY A 91 -18.42 17.41 -3.47
CA GLY A 91 -18.57 17.29 -4.91
C GLY A 91 -20.01 17.35 -5.36
N ALA A 92 -20.22 17.97 -6.52
CA ALA A 92 -21.54 18.17 -7.13
C ALA A 92 -22.24 16.85 -7.58
N SER A 93 -21.70 15.68 -7.27
CA SER A 93 -22.34 14.40 -7.60
C SER A 93 -23.58 14.19 -6.71
N SER A 94 -24.74 14.13 -7.35
CA SER A 94 -26.08 13.95 -6.77
C SER A 94 -26.35 12.55 -6.18
N SER A 95 -25.31 11.75 -5.91
CA SER A 95 -25.48 10.46 -5.24
C SER A 95 -25.44 10.67 -3.73
N ASP A 96 -26.51 10.24 -3.04
CA ASP A 96 -26.66 10.29 -1.57
C ASP A 96 -25.53 9.62 -0.76
N ARG A 97 -24.61 8.90 -1.43
CA ARG A 97 -23.47 8.25 -0.81
C ARG A 97 -22.16 8.82 -1.37
N ARG A 98 -21.51 9.71 -0.60
CA ARG A 98 -20.14 10.16 -0.91
C ARG A 98 -19.16 9.03 -0.67
N GLU A 99 -18.26 8.82 -1.61
CA GLU A 99 -17.13 7.91 -1.42
C GLU A 99 -15.97 8.69 -0.81
N LEU A 100 -15.69 8.40 0.46
CA LEU A 100 -14.64 9.07 1.21
C LEU A 100 -13.32 8.30 1.14
N ILE A 101 -12.24 9.04 0.99
CA ILE A 101 -10.87 8.57 1.16
C ILE A 101 -10.43 8.90 2.58
N TRP A 102 -10.17 7.86 3.39
CA TRP A 102 -9.70 8.01 4.76
C TRP A 102 -8.18 8.06 4.79
N LEU A 103 -7.63 9.19 5.22
CA LEU A 103 -6.21 9.50 5.18
C LEU A 103 -5.66 9.63 6.61
N PRO A 104 -4.52 9.02 6.93
CA PRO A 104 -3.91 9.18 8.24
C PRO A 104 -3.38 10.60 8.43
N ASN A 105 -3.49 11.16 9.63
CA ASN A 105 -2.91 12.48 9.93
C ASN A 105 -1.38 12.49 9.74
N SER A 106 -0.74 11.33 9.97
CA SER A 106 0.71 11.17 9.80
C SER A 106 1.20 11.40 8.37
N ILE A 107 0.33 11.42 7.35
CA ILE A 107 0.78 11.84 6.02
C ILE A 107 1.23 13.29 6.00
N VAL A 108 0.60 14.15 6.82
CA VAL A 108 0.90 15.58 6.93
C VAL A 108 1.81 15.86 8.11
N ASP A 109 1.50 15.25 9.26
CA ASP A 109 2.22 15.53 10.52
C ASP A 109 3.56 14.77 10.60
N GLY A 110 3.76 13.72 9.79
CA GLY A 110 4.90 12.81 9.86
C GLY A 110 4.85 11.87 11.06
N LEU A 111 5.78 10.91 11.09
CA LEU A 111 6.05 10.06 12.25
C LEU A 111 7.50 10.22 12.72
N CYS A 112 7.71 10.30 14.04
CA CYS A 112 9.04 10.20 14.65
C CYS A 112 10.13 11.13 14.05
N GLY A 113 9.76 12.34 13.63
CA GLY A 113 10.71 13.33 13.09
C GLY A 113 11.17 13.09 11.65
N GLU A 114 10.55 12.14 10.93
CA GLU A 114 10.81 11.94 9.51
C GLU A 114 10.27 13.10 8.64
N VAL A 115 10.69 13.16 7.38
CA VAL A 115 10.07 14.03 6.37
C VAL A 115 8.65 13.50 6.06
N PRO A 116 7.58 14.28 6.33
CA PRO A 116 6.22 13.81 6.13
C PRO A 116 5.93 13.38 4.70
N PRO A 117 5.05 12.39 4.47
CA PRO A 117 4.61 11.96 3.15
C PRO A 117 4.19 13.10 2.20
N VAL A 118 3.41 14.08 2.68
CA VAL A 118 2.99 15.20 1.81
C VAL A 118 4.16 16.04 1.34
N GLU A 119 5.21 16.17 2.15
CA GLU A 119 6.40 16.92 1.79
C GLU A 119 7.24 16.15 0.77
N ARG A 120 7.42 14.83 0.96
CA ARG A 120 8.05 13.97 -0.06
C ARG A 120 7.32 14.05 -1.39
N LEU A 121 5.99 13.95 -1.39
CA LEU A 121 5.18 14.11 -2.60
C LEU A 121 5.33 15.49 -3.23
N SER A 122 5.33 16.55 -2.42
CA SER A 122 5.56 17.92 -2.89
C SER A 122 6.92 18.04 -3.59
N GLN A 123 7.99 17.49 -3.02
CA GLN A 123 9.33 17.54 -3.60
C GLN A 123 9.43 16.84 -4.96
N THR A 124 8.64 15.78 -5.19
CA THR A 124 8.65 15.06 -6.48
C THR A 124 8.10 15.91 -7.64
N GLN A 125 7.25 16.91 -7.34
CA GLN A 125 6.49 17.68 -8.32
C GLN A 125 5.72 16.82 -9.35
N ASN A 126 5.46 15.54 -9.03
CA ASN A 126 4.79 14.60 -9.92
C ASN A 126 3.31 14.50 -9.55
N ILE A 127 2.46 15.21 -10.31
CA ILE A 127 1.01 15.21 -10.08
C ILE A 127 0.39 13.81 -10.24
N ASP A 128 0.89 13.00 -11.16
CA ASP A 128 0.38 11.64 -11.36
C ASP A 128 0.65 10.76 -10.13
N ALA A 129 1.80 10.93 -9.47
CA ALA A 129 2.12 10.27 -8.20
C ALA A 129 1.23 10.76 -7.05
N VAL A 130 1.05 12.09 -6.92
CA VAL A 130 0.14 12.66 -5.90
C VAL A 130 -1.28 12.09 -6.08
N ARG A 131 -1.81 12.14 -7.30
CA ARG A 131 -3.14 11.60 -7.63
C ARG A 131 -3.24 10.11 -7.30
N LEU A 132 -2.27 9.30 -7.75
CA LEU A 132 -2.24 7.86 -7.50
C LEU A 132 -2.20 7.57 -5.99
N PHE A 133 -1.43 8.31 -5.21
CA PHE A 133 -1.34 8.13 -3.76
C PHE A 133 -2.71 8.20 -3.06
N GLY A 134 -3.49 9.25 -3.33
CA GLY A 134 -4.84 9.37 -2.78
C GLY A 134 -5.78 8.28 -3.29
N ASN A 135 -5.70 7.95 -4.57
CA ASN A 135 -6.53 6.90 -5.16
C ASN A 135 -6.20 5.49 -4.63
N LEU A 136 -4.94 5.20 -4.27
CA LEU A 136 -4.56 3.95 -3.61
C LEU A 136 -5.13 3.87 -2.19
N TYR A 137 -5.23 4.99 -1.45
CA TYR A 137 -5.92 4.99 -0.15
C TYR A 137 -7.40 4.63 -0.26
N HIS A 138 -8.07 5.06 -1.32
CA HIS A 138 -9.46 4.67 -1.59
C HIS A 138 -9.57 3.18 -1.91
N ALA A 139 -8.66 2.66 -2.75
CA ALA A 139 -8.68 1.28 -3.20
C ALA A 139 -8.19 0.26 -2.15
N GLN A 140 -7.52 0.71 -1.09
CA GLN A 140 -6.92 -0.19 -0.10
C GLN A 140 -7.94 -0.81 0.83
N ASN A 141 -7.92 -2.14 0.89
CA ASN A 141 -8.71 -2.94 1.81
C ASN A 141 -7.81 -3.92 2.56
N LEU A 142 -7.30 -3.46 3.72
CA LEU A 142 -6.39 -4.26 4.54
C LEU A 142 -7.06 -5.49 5.13
N ARG A 143 -8.37 -5.46 5.34
CA ARG A 143 -9.11 -6.55 5.98
C ARG A 143 -9.31 -7.73 5.03
N ALA A 144 -9.75 -7.46 3.80
CA ALA A 144 -10.02 -8.51 2.82
C ALA A 144 -8.76 -8.88 2.01
N ASP A 145 -8.10 -7.88 1.45
CA ASP A 145 -7.07 -8.07 0.43
C ASP A 145 -5.65 -7.94 0.99
N ARG A 146 -5.54 -7.62 2.29
CA ARG A 146 -4.26 -7.32 2.97
C ARG A 146 -3.48 -6.18 2.31
N GLY A 147 -4.15 -5.33 1.53
CA GLY A 147 -3.55 -4.27 0.72
C GLY A 147 -4.51 -3.74 -0.34
N ILE A 148 -4.00 -3.45 -1.53
CA ILE A 148 -4.80 -3.25 -2.74
C ILE A 148 -5.18 -4.62 -3.30
N GLU A 149 -6.35 -4.74 -3.93
CA GLU A 149 -6.70 -5.92 -4.74
C GLU A 149 -5.52 -6.30 -5.65
N TRP A 150 -5.20 -7.60 -5.72
CA TRP A 150 -4.01 -8.13 -6.38
C TRP A 150 -4.34 -8.95 -7.63
N ARG A 151 -5.61 -9.32 -7.82
CA ARG A 151 -6.05 -10.08 -8.99
C ARG A 151 -5.94 -9.25 -10.26
N VAL A 152 -5.50 -9.90 -11.35
CA VAL A 152 -5.02 -9.25 -12.58
C VAL A 152 -6.04 -8.27 -13.19
N GLN A 153 -7.33 -8.58 -13.14
CA GLN A 153 -8.34 -7.72 -13.77
C GLN A 153 -8.64 -6.45 -12.96
N ASN A 154 -8.50 -6.53 -11.64
CA ASN A 154 -9.05 -5.55 -10.70
C ASN A 154 -7.97 -4.85 -9.87
N GLY A 155 -6.71 -5.30 -9.97
CA GLY A 155 -5.70 -5.07 -8.96
C GLY A 155 -4.32 -4.69 -9.47
N LEU A 156 -3.40 -4.49 -8.53
CA LEU A 156 -1.99 -4.21 -8.78
C LEU A 156 -1.14 -5.22 -8.01
N SER A 157 -0.35 -6.03 -8.73
CA SER A 157 0.44 -7.09 -8.12
C SER A 157 1.81 -7.27 -8.74
N GLU A 158 2.79 -7.62 -7.91
CA GLU A 158 4.06 -8.19 -8.36
C GLU A 158 3.92 -9.70 -8.56
N LYS A 159 4.41 -10.21 -9.69
CA LYS A 159 4.31 -11.59 -10.12
C LYS A 159 5.62 -12.34 -9.92
N PHE A 160 5.47 -13.63 -9.64
CA PHE A 160 6.57 -14.54 -9.38
C PHE A 160 6.40 -15.82 -10.19
N ARG A 161 7.52 -16.30 -10.72
CA ARG A 161 7.64 -17.66 -11.26
C ARG A 161 7.93 -18.59 -10.10
N ARG A 162 7.24 -19.73 -10.05
CA ARG A 162 7.56 -20.80 -9.10
C ARG A 162 8.31 -21.96 -9.76
N GLU A 163 9.15 -22.60 -8.97
CA GLU A 163 9.87 -23.81 -9.35
C GLU A 163 9.89 -24.81 -8.21
N LYS A 164 9.64 -26.08 -8.52
CA LYS A 164 9.71 -27.16 -7.54
C LYS A 164 11.19 -27.53 -7.34
N ILE A 165 11.70 -27.32 -6.13
CA ILE A 165 13.10 -27.59 -5.79
C ILE A 165 13.26 -29.03 -5.27
N ALA A 166 12.43 -29.43 -4.31
CA ALA A 166 12.55 -30.73 -3.64
C ALA A 166 11.21 -31.21 -3.06
N GLU A 167 11.18 -32.47 -2.61
CA GLU A 167 10.06 -33.04 -1.84
C GLU A 167 10.58 -33.73 -0.59
N TYR A 168 9.79 -33.62 0.48
CA TYR A 168 10.09 -34.24 1.75
C TYR A 168 8.81 -34.66 2.46
N GLY A 169 8.51 -35.97 2.46
CA GLY A 169 7.30 -36.50 3.07
C GLY A 169 6.03 -35.84 2.52
N PRO A 170 5.22 -35.14 3.34
CA PRO A 170 4.02 -34.45 2.88
C PRO A 170 4.29 -33.07 2.26
N TYR A 171 5.53 -32.58 2.29
CA TYR A 171 5.90 -31.23 1.87
C TYR A 171 6.59 -31.19 0.50
N VAL A 172 6.32 -30.14 -0.25
CA VAL A 172 7.01 -29.77 -1.49
C VAL A 172 7.69 -28.43 -1.25
N LEU A 173 8.99 -28.36 -1.52
CA LEU A 173 9.75 -27.12 -1.44
C LEU A 173 9.61 -26.36 -2.76
N TRP A 174 9.00 -25.19 -2.71
CA TRP A 174 8.84 -24.28 -3.84
C TRP A 174 9.79 -23.10 -3.72
N GLY A 175 10.53 -22.80 -4.78
CA GLY A 175 11.31 -21.58 -4.95
C GLY A 175 10.55 -20.57 -5.79
N PHE A 176 10.70 -19.28 -5.48
CA PHE A 176 10.03 -18.19 -6.19
C PHE A 176 11.02 -17.16 -6.71
N GLN A 177 10.89 -16.81 -7.99
CA GLN A 177 11.66 -15.80 -8.69
C GLN A 177 10.74 -14.66 -9.13
N ARG A 178 11.19 -13.41 -8.97
CA ARG A 178 10.41 -12.25 -9.39
C ARG A 178 10.41 -12.13 -10.92
N GLU A 179 9.23 -11.95 -11.51
CA GLU A 179 9.07 -11.75 -12.96
C GLU A 179 8.80 -10.28 -13.33
N GLY A 180 8.10 -9.55 -12.47
CA GLY A 180 7.76 -8.15 -12.70
C GLY A 180 6.44 -7.76 -12.06
N VAL A 181 5.86 -6.63 -12.49
CA VAL A 181 4.58 -6.13 -11.97
C VAL A 181 3.54 -6.18 -13.08
N SER A 182 2.37 -6.76 -12.78
CA SER A 182 1.24 -6.76 -13.71
C SER A 182 0.55 -5.41 -13.70
N PRO A 183 0.22 -4.84 -14.88
CA PRO A 183 -0.56 -3.61 -14.95
C PRO A 183 -1.98 -3.86 -14.40
N PRO A 184 -2.57 -2.86 -13.71
CA PRO A 184 -3.98 -2.92 -13.40
C PRO A 184 -4.82 -2.78 -14.67
N GLY A 185 -6.06 -3.27 -14.61
CA GLY A 185 -7.05 -2.99 -15.65
C GLY A 185 -7.26 -1.48 -15.84
N ALA A 186 -7.34 -1.02 -17.09
CA ALA A 186 -7.42 0.42 -17.39
C ALA A 186 -8.66 1.12 -16.80
N GLN A 187 -9.71 0.36 -16.48
CA GLN A 187 -10.96 0.87 -15.88
C GLN A 187 -10.97 0.82 -14.36
N VAL A 188 -9.95 0.22 -13.73
CA VAL A 188 -9.86 0.14 -12.28
C VAL A 188 -9.78 1.54 -11.70
N THR A 189 -10.56 1.79 -10.64
CA THR A 189 -10.82 3.12 -10.09
C THR A 189 -9.56 3.93 -9.80
N PHE A 190 -8.50 3.30 -9.28
CA PHE A 190 -7.26 3.99 -8.96
C PHE A 190 -6.36 4.27 -10.17
N ALA A 191 -6.51 3.49 -11.25
CA ALA A 191 -5.69 3.56 -12.46
C ALA A 191 -6.35 4.34 -13.60
N LYS A 192 -7.69 4.46 -13.62
CA LYS A 192 -8.44 5.06 -14.73
C LYS A 192 -7.99 6.46 -15.11
N HIS A 193 -7.61 7.29 -14.13
CA HIS A 193 -7.17 8.66 -14.38
C HIS A 193 -5.78 8.75 -15.02
N HIS A 194 -5.04 7.65 -15.04
CA HIS A 194 -3.73 7.53 -15.67
C HIS A 194 -3.86 6.76 -16.99
N MET A 195 -4.64 5.67 -17.00
CA MET A 195 -4.67 4.68 -18.08
C MET A 195 -5.80 4.87 -19.09
N ALA A 196 -6.93 5.47 -18.72
CA ALA A 196 -8.10 5.66 -19.59
C ALA A 196 -8.21 7.11 -20.12
N GLN A 197 -7.08 7.69 -20.54
CA GLN A 197 -7.02 9.05 -21.06
C GLN A 197 -7.30 9.07 -22.57
N PRO A 198 -8.37 9.72 -23.06
CA PRO A 198 -8.77 9.65 -24.47
C PRO A 198 -7.74 10.26 -25.44
N ASN A 199 -6.88 11.15 -24.93
CA ASN A 199 -5.89 11.87 -25.72
C ASN A 199 -4.50 11.23 -25.71
N LEU A 200 -4.33 10.08 -25.03
CA LEU A 200 -3.05 9.38 -24.94
C LEU A 200 -3.09 8.02 -25.60
N GLN A 201 -1.98 7.66 -26.23
CA GLN A 201 -1.80 6.29 -26.70
C GLN A 201 -1.65 5.34 -25.49
N PRO A 202 -2.09 4.07 -25.60
CA PRO A 202 -2.05 3.11 -24.48
C PRO A 202 -0.68 3.00 -23.80
N ASP A 203 0.40 2.97 -24.58
CA ASP A 203 1.77 2.87 -24.04
C ASP A 203 2.17 4.11 -23.25
N GLN A 204 1.74 5.30 -23.68
CA GLN A 204 2.01 6.55 -22.96
C GLN A 204 1.22 6.62 -21.65
N ALA A 205 -0.04 6.17 -21.67
CA ALA A 205 -0.90 6.11 -20.49
C ALA A 205 -0.33 5.12 -19.45
N SER A 206 0.11 3.95 -19.92
CA SER A 206 0.83 2.95 -19.12
C SER A 206 2.12 3.52 -18.53
N ALA A 207 2.96 4.18 -19.33
CA ALA A 207 4.21 4.78 -18.87
C ALA A 207 3.98 5.85 -17.77
N ARG A 208 2.93 6.67 -17.88
CA ARG A 208 2.56 7.64 -16.83
C ARG A 208 2.18 6.95 -15.52
N PHE A 209 1.37 5.89 -15.58
CA PHE A 209 1.02 5.09 -14.40
C PHE A 209 2.27 4.50 -13.73
N TRP A 210 3.14 3.84 -14.50
CA TRP A 210 4.35 3.22 -13.97
C TRP A 210 5.34 4.24 -13.41
N THR A 211 5.44 5.42 -14.01
CA THR A 211 6.24 6.53 -13.48
C THR A 211 5.69 7.00 -12.13
N ALA A 212 4.37 7.17 -12.02
CA ALA A 212 3.72 7.55 -10.77
C ALA A 212 3.90 6.48 -9.69
N GLN A 213 3.70 5.21 -10.02
CA GLN A 213 3.90 4.10 -9.10
C GLN A 213 5.35 4.06 -8.59
N ARG A 214 6.33 4.14 -9.49
CA ARG A 214 7.74 4.13 -9.10
C ARG A 214 8.08 5.23 -8.12
N VAL A 215 7.58 6.45 -8.34
CA VAL A 215 7.76 7.56 -7.39
C VAL A 215 7.23 7.19 -6.00
N LEU A 216 6.08 6.55 -5.87
CA LEU A 216 5.52 6.17 -4.57
C LEU A 216 6.33 5.08 -3.86
N TRP A 217 6.91 4.14 -4.60
CA TRP A 217 7.77 3.09 -4.03
C TRP A 217 9.16 3.65 -3.66
N ASP A 218 9.80 4.38 -4.56
CA ASP A 218 11.14 4.96 -4.35
C ASP A 218 11.15 5.98 -3.21
N THR A 219 10.04 6.71 -3.01
CA THR A 219 9.88 7.62 -1.88
C THR A 219 9.47 6.91 -0.59
N GLY A 220 9.26 5.59 -0.61
CA GLY A 220 8.89 4.80 0.57
C GLY A 220 7.50 5.14 1.12
N LEU A 221 6.55 5.44 0.23
CA LEU A 221 5.14 5.71 0.56
C LEU A 221 4.25 4.49 0.34
N ALA A 222 4.67 3.59 -0.54
CA ALA A 222 4.06 2.30 -0.80
C ALA A 222 5.15 1.22 -0.93
N GLU A 223 4.74 -0.02 -0.75
CA GLU A 223 5.60 -1.20 -0.89
C GLU A 223 4.78 -2.37 -1.46
N PHE A 224 5.46 -3.40 -1.95
CA PHE A 224 4.84 -4.70 -2.19
C PHE A 224 5.13 -5.61 -1.00
N VAL A 225 4.09 -6.17 -0.41
CA VAL A 225 4.21 -7.21 0.62
C VAL A 225 3.81 -8.52 -0.01
N THR A 226 4.76 -9.45 -0.12
CA THR A 226 4.51 -10.76 -0.73
C THR A 226 3.65 -11.65 0.15
N HIS A 227 2.70 -12.35 -0.47
CA HIS A 227 1.78 -13.27 0.17
C HIS A 227 1.74 -14.57 -0.60
N LEU A 228 1.63 -15.66 0.14
CA LEU A 228 1.35 -16.95 -0.44
C LEU A 228 -0.16 -17.06 -0.70
N VAL A 229 -0.54 -17.46 -1.91
CA VAL A 229 -1.93 -17.64 -2.31
C VAL A 229 -2.16 -19.06 -2.80
N THR A 230 -3.40 -19.54 -2.67
CA THR A 230 -3.78 -20.90 -3.10
C THR A 230 -3.82 -21.06 -4.62
N ALA A 231 -4.01 -19.96 -5.36
CA ALA A 231 -3.92 -19.86 -6.82
C ALA A 231 -3.81 -18.39 -7.25
N ASP A 232 -3.13 -18.08 -8.36
CA ASP A 232 -3.20 -16.76 -9.02
C ASP A 232 -4.43 -16.68 -9.93
N SER A 233 -5.61 -16.68 -9.33
CA SER A 233 -6.90 -16.63 -10.01
C SER A 233 -7.94 -15.87 -9.18
N GLU A 234 -9.11 -15.60 -9.76
CA GLU A 234 -10.20 -14.92 -9.03
C GLU A 234 -10.66 -15.71 -7.79
N GLU A 235 -10.57 -17.05 -7.84
CA GLU A 235 -10.93 -17.94 -6.72
C GLU A 235 -9.78 -18.16 -5.73
N GLY A 236 -8.61 -17.57 -5.97
CA GLY A 236 -7.44 -17.69 -5.12
C GLY A 236 -7.62 -16.98 -3.78
N ASP A 237 -7.38 -17.69 -2.69
CA ASP A 237 -7.35 -17.14 -1.33
C ASP A 237 -5.92 -16.93 -0.81
N ILE A 238 -5.75 -15.88 0.00
CA ILE A 238 -4.51 -15.62 0.74
C ILE A 238 -4.33 -16.67 1.83
N VAL A 239 -3.21 -17.39 1.81
CA VAL A 239 -2.84 -18.35 2.84
C VAL A 239 -2.25 -17.60 4.03
N HIS A 240 -1.12 -16.91 3.82
CA HIS A 240 -0.48 -16.05 4.81
C HIS A 240 0.52 -15.09 4.13
N PRO A 241 0.92 -13.99 4.80
CA PRO A 241 2.01 -13.16 4.33
C PRO A 241 3.34 -13.92 4.35
N LEU A 242 4.18 -13.66 3.35
CA LEU A 242 5.53 -14.21 3.22
C LEU A 242 6.44 -13.09 2.66
N PRO A 243 6.63 -11.99 3.39
CA PRO A 243 7.35 -10.81 2.90
C PRO A 243 8.82 -11.13 2.56
N ILE A 244 9.31 -10.52 1.49
CA ILE A 244 10.72 -10.50 1.10
C ILE A 244 11.31 -9.09 1.24
N ASP A 245 12.63 -8.95 1.15
CA ASP A 245 13.35 -7.66 1.17
C ASP A 245 13.08 -6.76 2.38
N GLY A 246 12.66 -7.35 3.51
CA GLY A 246 12.34 -6.60 4.73
C GLY A 246 11.00 -5.85 4.68
N ALA A 247 10.17 -6.08 3.67
CA ALA A 247 8.83 -5.49 3.55
C ALA A 247 7.88 -5.96 4.66
N GLY A 248 6.77 -5.24 4.82
CA GLY A 248 5.68 -5.62 5.72
C GLY A 248 5.96 -5.42 7.22
N GLU A 249 5.01 -5.89 8.04
CA GLU A 249 5.03 -5.71 9.49
C GLU A 249 6.02 -6.68 10.17
N PRO A 250 6.56 -6.34 11.36
CA PRO A 250 7.48 -7.21 12.08
C PRO A 250 6.97 -8.65 12.28
N ALA A 251 5.68 -8.84 12.58
CA ALA A 251 5.08 -10.16 12.75
C ALA A 251 5.00 -10.94 11.43
N GLU A 252 4.73 -10.28 10.30
CA GLU A 252 4.72 -10.91 8.97
C GLU A 252 6.13 -11.39 8.59
N ARG A 253 7.16 -10.59 8.91
CA ARG A 253 8.56 -10.94 8.66
C ARG A 253 9.02 -12.17 9.44
N GLN A 254 8.49 -12.41 10.64
CA GLN A 254 8.81 -13.61 11.41
C GLN A 254 8.37 -14.89 10.69
N ILE A 255 7.24 -14.86 9.98
CA ILE A 255 6.79 -15.99 9.16
C ILE A 255 7.79 -16.28 8.05
N ALA A 256 8.24 -15.23 7.35
CA ALA A 256 9.19 -15.37 6.24
C ALA A 256 10.54 -15.94 6.72
N GLU A 257 11.04 -15.48 7.86
CA GLU A 257 12.27 -16.04 8.44
C GLU A 257 12.09 -17.51 8.87
N ALA A 258 10.96 -17.87 9.48
CA ALA A 258 10.67 -19.24 9.85
C ALA A 258 10.55 -20.16 8.61
N ALA A 259 9.85 -19.70 7.57
CA ALA A 259 9.74 -20.40 6.28
C ALA A 259 11.10 -20.63 5.62
N LYS A 260 11.97 -19.62 5.65
CA LYS A 260 13.34 -19.71 5.14
C LYS A 260 14.16 -20.76 5.88
N LEU A 261 14.08 -20.81 7.21
CA LEU A 261 14.75 -21.83 8.01
C LEU A 261 14.25 -23.25 7.67
N ALA A 262 12.94 -23.41 7.49
CA ALA A 262 12.34 -24.69 7.09
C ALA A 262 12.79 -25.12 5.68
N ALA A 263 12.87 -24.17 4.73
CA ALA A 263 13.41 -24.42 3.40
C ALA A 263 14.88 -24.85 3.44
N GLN A 264 15.70 -24.18 4.24
CA GLN A 264 17.12 -24.54 4.43
C GLN A 264 17.30 -25.92 5.05
N ALA A 265 16.43 -26.32 5.99
CA ALA A 265 16.45 -27.68 6.53
C ALA A 265 16.13 -28.74 5.47
N MET A 266 15.21 -28.43 4.54
CA MET A 266 14.83 -29.32 3.43
C MET A 266 15.82 -29.35 2.26
N CYS A 267 16.72 -28.36 2.17
CA CYS A 267 17.70 -28.25 1.09
C CYS A 267 19.13 -28.18 1.68
N PRO A 268 19.85 -29.32 1.81
CA PRO A 268 21.19 -29.35 2.41
C PRO A 268 22.22 -28.51 1.64
N ARG A 269 21.99 -28.30 0.34
CA ARG A 269 22.82 -27.45 -0.53
C ARG A 269 22.13 -26.11 -0.71
N TRP A 270 22.28 -25.23 0.29
CA TRP A 270 21.68 -23.89 0.28
C TRP A 270 22.00 -23.04 -0.96
N LYS A 271 23.12 -23.31 -1.66
CA LYS A 271 23.46 -22.66 -2.93
C LYS A 271 22.41 -22.89 -4.02
N ASP A 272 21.66 -23.99 -3.94
CA ASP A 272 20.56 -24.30 -4.85
C ASP A 272 19.35 -23.36 -4.60
N LEU A 273 19.37 -22.55 -3.54
CA LEU A 273 18.37 -21.54 -3.23
C LEU A 273 18.77 -20.12 -3.66
N ASP A 274 20.04 -19.89 -4.02
CA ASP A 274 20.57 -18.54 -4.33
C ASP A 274 19.90 -17.92 -5.58
N ASP A 275 19.35 -18.76 -6.47
CA ASP A 275 18.62 -18.34 -7.66
C ASP A 275 17.20 -17.84 -7.36
N PHE A 276 16.71 -17.97 -6.13
CA PHE A 276 15.35 -17.61 -5.73
C PHE A 276 15.33 -16.43 -4.77
N CYS A 277 14.31 -15.57 -4.90
CA CYS A 277 14.09 -14.49 -3.93
C CYS A 277 13.62 -15.05 -2.58
N THR A 278 12.89 -16.17 -2.61
CA THR A 278 12.48 -16.91 -1.42
C THR A 278 12.16 -18.36 -1.79
N ALA A 279 12.20 -19.24 -0.79
CA ALA A 279 11.75 -20.62 -0.91
C ALA A 279 10.94 -20.99 0.32
N VAL A 280 9.88 -21.78 0.14
CA VAL A 280 8.95 -22.14 1.22
C VAL A 280 8.45 -23.57 1.06
N PRO A 281 8.43 -24.36 2.15
CA PRO A 281 7.88 -25.71 2.13
C PRO A 281 6.35 -25.69 2.31
N ILE A 282 5.62 -26.28 1.37
CA ILE A 282 4.16 -26.27 1.35
C ILE A 282 3.62 -27.70 1.31
N LEU A 283 2.46 -27.93 1.92
CA LEU A 283 1.78 -29.23 1.85
C LEU A 283 1.44 -29.61 0.40
N ARG A 284 1.77 -30.84 0.00
CA ARG A 284 1.63 -31.34 -1.37
C ARG A 284 0.22 -31.28 -1.96
N HIS A 285 -0.81 -31.19 -1.11
CA HIS A 285 -2.21 -31.11 -1.56
C HIS A 285 -2.60 -29.69 -2.02
N ILE A 286 -1.78 -28.67 -1.72
CA ILE A 286 -1.96 -27.30 -2.23
C ILE A 286 -1.21 -27.20 -3.56
N VAL A 287 -1.88 -27.61 -4.64
CA VAL A 287 -1.23 -27.85 -5.95
C VAL A 287 -0.86 -26.55 -6.68
N ASN A 288 -1.71 -25.53 -6.56
CA ASN A 288 -1.62 -24.29 -7.34
C ASN A 288 -1.06 -23.12 -6.53
N VAL A 289 -0.28 -23.41 -5.49
CA VAL A 289 0.30 -22.36 -4.65
C VAL A 289 1.12 -21.39 -5.48
N GLU A 290 0.90 -20.10 -5.31
CA GLU A 290 1.65 -19.02 -5.98
C GLU A 290 2.09 -17.98 -4.95
N LEU A 291 3.11 -17.19 -5.32
CA LEU A 291 3.55 -16.04 -4.55
C LEU A 291 3.15 -14.76 -5.29
N VAL A 292 2.50 -13.82 -4.59
CA VAL A 292 2.06 -12.55 -5.18
C VAL A 292 2.47 -11.40 -4.28
N GLY A 293 3.08 -10.36 -4.86
CA GLY A 293 3.33 -9.10 -4.16
C GLY A 293 2.09 -8.23 -4.16
N ILE A 294 1.51 -8.02 -2.98
CA ILE A 294 0.31 -7.19 -2.81
C ILE A 294 0.75 -5.76 -2.49
N ALA A 295 0.30 -4.79 -3.31
CA ALA A 295 0.60 -3.39 -3.07
C ALA A 295 0.00 -2.93 -1.73
N ARG A 296 0.77 -2.20 -0.94
CA ARG A 296 0.35 -1.69 0.36
C ARG A 296 0.94 -0.30 0.58
N LEU A 297 0.13 0.66 1.03
CA LEU A 297 0.68 1.98 1.43
C LEU A 297 1.54 1.80 2.69
N ARG A 298 2.28 2.78 3.21
CA ARG A 298 2.99 2.59 4.50
C ARG A 298 2.31 3.26 5.69
N TYR A 299 1.58 4.34 5.43
CA TYR A 299 0.87 5.07 6.47
C TYR A 299 -0.57 4.59 6.57
N ARG A 300 -1.09 4.45 7.79
CA ARG A 300 -2.38 3.80 8.05
C ARG A 300 -3.34 4.69 8.84
N PRO A 301 -4.55 4.97 8.33
CA PRO A 301 -5.55 5.65 9.12
C PRO A 301 -5.99 4.71 10.25
N ARG A 302 -6.16 5.24 11.47
CA ARG A 302 -6.58 4.48 12.66
C ARG A 302 -8.09 4.20 12.63
N THR A 303 -8.53 3.45 11.63
CA THR A 303 -9.94 3.03 11.49
C THR A 303 -10.20 1.71 12.23
N SER A 304 -11.47 1.38 12.45
CA SER A 304 -11.87 0.08 12.99
C SER A 304 -11.39 -1.08 12.10
N ALA A 305 -11.41 -0.92 10.78
CA ALA A 305 -10.91 -1.92 9.83
C ALA A 305 -9.39 -2.13 9.95
N THR A 306 -8.63 -1.05 10.08
CA THR A 306 -7.17 -1.12 10.31
C THR A 306 -6.86 -1.83 11.63
N ASN A 307 -7.59 -1.50 12.70
CA ASN A 307 -7.40 -2.14 14.00
C ASN A 307 -7.73 -3.64 13.98
N ALA A 308 -8.79 -4.02 13.27
CA ALA A 308 -9.15 -5.43 13.08
C ALA A 308 -8.08 -6.20 12.30
N TRP A 309 -7.46 -5.57 11.30
CA TRP A 309 -6.32 -6.15 10.59
C TRP A 309 -5.08 -6.27 11.50
N LEU A 310 -4.74 -5.25 12.28
CA LEU A 310 -3.61 -5.33 13.23
C LEU A 310 -3.80 -6.44 14.28
N ALA A 311 -5.03 -6.74 14.66
CA ALA A 311 -5.35 -7.85 15.56
C ALA A 311 -5.07 -9.24 14.96
N THR A 312 -4.85 -9.37 13.64
CA THR A 312 -4.47 -10.65 13.02
C THR A 312 -2.99 -11.00 13.23
N ALA A 313 -2.23 -10.21 14.00
CA ALA A 313 -0.83 -10.52 14.34
C ALA A 313 -0.68 -11.92 14.98
N ALA A 314 -1.64 -12.34 15.82
CA ALA A 314 -1.63 -13.68 16.42
C ALA A 314 -1.78 -14.83 15.39
N GLU A 315 -2.31 -14.55 14.19
CA GLU A 315 -2.31 -15.53 13.09
C GLU A 315 -0.90 -15.75 12.54
N CYS A 316 -0.06 -14.70 12.55
CA CYS A 316 1.33 -14.77 12.10
C CYS A 316 2.15 -15.70 13.00
N ASP A 317 1.96 -15.61 14.32
CA ASP A 317 2.66 -16.46 15.29
C ASP A 317 2.37 -17.96 15.04
N ARG A 318 1.12 -18.30 14.69
CA ARG A 318 0.74 -19.69 14.37
C ARG A 318 1.46 -20.21 13.12
N TRP A 319 1.57 -19.38 12.08
CA TRP A 319 2.27 -19.76 10.85
C TRP A 319 3.77 -19.89 11.06
N ALA A 320 4.39 -18.95 11.79
CA ALA A 320 5.80 -19.03 12.15
C ALA A 320 6.11 -20.32 12.94
N ALA A 321 5.29 -20.64 13.94
CA ALA A 321 5.42 -21.88 14.72
C ALA A 321 5.29 -23.14 13.84
N ALA A 322 4.35 -23.15 12.88
CA ALA A 322 4.20 -24.27 11.95
C ALA A 322 5.46 -24.50 11.10
N TYR A 323 6.09 -23.44 10.59
CA TYR A 323 7.35 -23.58 9.85
C TYR A 323 8.52 -24.04 10.72
N HIS A 324 8.61 -23.56 11.98
CA HIS A 324 9.61 -24.06 12.92
C HIS A 324 9.46 -25.56 13.16
N GLN A 325 8.23 -26.05 13.34
CA GLN A 325 7.96 -27.48 13.48
C GLN A 325 8.41 -28.26 12.23
N ILE A 326 8.13 -27.76 11.02
CA ILE A 326 8.61 -28.39 9.78
C ILE A 326 10.14 -28.50 9.76
N ALA A 327 10.85 -27.44 10.14
CA ALA A 327 12.31 -27.42 10.18
C ALA A 327 12.88 -28.47 11.15
N GLU A 328 12.24 -28.63 12.32
CA GLU A 328 12.59 -29.65 13.33
C GLU A 328 12.36 -31.07 12.81
N GLU A 329 11.16 -31.36 12.28
CA GLU A 329 10.79 -32.68 11.74
C GLU A 329 11.72 -33.14 10.60
N VAL A 330 12.13 -32.19 9.75
CA VAL A 330 13.07 -32.46 8.66
C VAL A 330 14.46 -32.76 9.21
N SER A 331 14.93 -31.95 10.15
CA SER A 331 16.25 -32.09 10.76
C SER A 331 16.41 -33.39 11.57
N GLU A 332 15.38 -33.81 12.31
CA GLU A 332 15.41 -35.05 13.11
C GLU A 332 15.53 -36.28 12.22
N LYS A 333 14.66 -36.39 11.22
CA LYS A 333 14.70 -37.50 10.26
C LYS A 333 16.03 -37.54 9.48
N ALA A 334 16.58 -36.39 9.08
CA ALA A 334 17.90 -36.34 8.43
C ALA A 334 19.02 -36.93 9.33
N ARG A 335 18.94 -36.71 10.65
CA ARG A 335 19.87 -37.31 11.63
C ARG A 335 19.65 -38.81 11.80
N GLU A 336 18.40 -39.29 11.78
CA GLU A 336 18.09 -40.73 11.84
C GLU A 336 18.65 -41.48 10.63
N PHE A 337 18.47 -40.96 9.41
CA PHE A 337 19.04 -41.58 8.20
C PHE A 337 20.58 -41.64 8.23
N THR A 338 21.23 -40.64 8.83
CA THR A 338 22.70 -40.62 8.98
C THR A 338 23.19 -41.66 9.99
N LYS A 339 22.40 -41.98 11.03
CA LYS A 339 22.76 -42.98 12.05
C LYS A 339 22.56 -44.43 11.60
N VAL A 340 21.69 -44.69 10.62
CA VAL A 340 21.43 -46.05 10.08
C VAL A 340 22.43 -46.43 8.97
N ALA A 341 23.14 -45.45 8.42
CA ALA A 341 24.13 -45.63 7.35
C ALA A 341 25.58 -45.87 7.84
N ILE A 342 25.79 -45.92 9.17
CA ILE A 342 27.05 -46.27 9.85
C ILE A 342 26.84 -47.60 10.56
#